data_AF-A0A6V8L264-F1
#
_entry.id   AF-A0A6V8L264-F1
#
_cell.length_a   1.000
_cell.length_b   1.000
_cell.length_c   1.000
_cell.angle_alpha   90.00
_cell.angle_beta   90.00
_cell.angle_gamma   90.00
#
_symmetry.space_group_name_H-M   'P 1'
#
loop_
_entity.id
_entity.type
_entity.pdbx_description
1 polymer ?
#
loop_
_entity_poly.entity_id
_entity_poly.type
_entity_poly.pdbx_seq_one_letter_code
_entity_poly.pdbx_strand_id
1 'polypeptide(L)'
;MVPPGATSMRLSAYGEVAISVEGNELAKDAGDPVALTVDLGSASAGARECTLRVVTRPGHSHGAILAGPVTFEVGTGTIALGDWEQVGLPEYSGGVRYRTSFTASGGPAIVDLGRVRGTAEVTLNGQPLGARVCSPYTFETGDSLRAGDNEVEVVVYGTLAPYLDAVSPTHFVFPGQRVTGLLGPVTLRW
;
A
#
# COMPACT_ATOMS: atom_id res chain seq x y z
N MET A 1 2.08 9.82 5.53
CA MET A 1 0.89 9.51 4.71
C MET A 1 0.17 8.32 5.32
N VAL A 2 -1.13 8.24 5.11
CA VAL A 2 -1.97 7.12 5.56
C VAL A 2 -1.91 6.00 4.52
N PRO A 3 -1.83 4.71 4.94
CA PRO A 3 -1.92 3.57 4.02
C PRO A 3 -3.24 3.58 3.21
N PRO A 4 -3.24 3.13 1.94
CA PRO A 4 -4.46 3.01 1.16
C PRO A 4 -5.45 2.07 1.84
N GLY A 5 -6.72 2.48 1.93
CA GLY A 5 -7.75 1.67 2.59
C GLY A 5 -7.80 1.78 4.11
N ALA A 6 -6.96 2.60 4.75
CA ALA A 6 -7.02 2.78 6.20
C ALA A 6 -8.33 3.45 6.63
N THR A 7 -8.97 2.88 7.64
CA THR A 7 -10.24 3.35 8.21
C THR A 7 -10.07 3.90 9.63
N SER A 8 -9.07 3.43 10.36
CA SER A 8 -8.77 3.90 11.71
C SER A 8 -7.27 3.97 11.95
N MET A 9 -6.84 4.94 12.75
CA MET A 9 -5.47 5.07 13.23
C MET A 9 -5.46 5.04 14.76
N ARG A 10 -4.51 4.31 15.34
CA ARG A 10 -4.26 4.30 16.78
C ARG A 10 -2.83 4.68 17.08
N LEU A 11 -2.63 5.46 18.13
CA LEU A 11 -1.30 5.80 18.63
C LEU A 11 -1.34 6.08 20.13
N SER A 12 -0.18 5.94 20.76
CA SER A 12 0.04 6.33 22.15
C SER A 12 1.27 7.21 22.24
N ALA A 13 1.14 8.38 22.87
CA ALA A 13 2.22 9.36 22.92
C ALA A 13 2.21 10.19 24.20
N TYR A 14 3.34 10.81 24.50
CA TYR A 14 3.57 11.66 25.68
C TYR A 14 3.42 13.14 25.31
N GLY A 15 2.63 13.88 26.10
CA GLY A 15 2.43 15.31 25.91
C GLY A 15 1.06 15.67 25.34
N GLU A 16 0.95 16.87 24.76
CA GLU A 16 -0.26 17.30 24.05
C GLU A 16 -0.15 16.87 22.59
N VAL A 17 -1.13 16.11 22.12
CA VAL A 17 -1.15 15.49 20.81
C VAL A 17 -2.32 16.04 20.01
N ALA A 18 -2.07 16.43 18.77
CA ALA A 18 -3.10 16.77 17.78
C ALA A 18 -2.84 15.99 16.49
N ILE A 19 -3.92 15.44 15.93
CA ILE A 19 -3.91 14.64 14.71
C ILE A 19 -4.78 15.35 13.68
N SER A 20 -4.22 15.61 12.50
CA SER A 20 -4.94 16.19 11.38
C SER A 20 -4.79 15.34 10.12
N VAL A 21 -5.83 15.27 9.30
CA VAL A 21 -5.78 14.59 7.99
C VAL A 21 -6.25 15.55 6.93
N GLU A 22 -5.46 15.73 5.87
CA GLU A 22 -5.69 16.75 4.83
C GLU A 22 -5.93 18.14 5.44
N GLY A 23 -5.17 18.49 6.48
CA GLY A 23 -5.29 19.76 7.21
C GLY A 23 -6.48 19.87 8.18
N ASN A 24 -7.38 18.88 8.23
CA ASN A 24 -8.52 18.89 9.16
C ASN A 24 -8.16 18.18 10.47
N GLU A 25 -8.25 18.87 11.60
CA GLU A 25 -8.02 18.28 12.92
C GLU A 25 -9.13 17.27 13.25
N LEU A 26 -8.74 16.02 13.51
CA LEU A 26 -9.65 14.91 13.83
C LEU A 26 -9.65 14.56 15.31
N ALA A 27 -8.52 14.78 15.99
CA ALA A 27 -8.41 14.50 17.42
C ALA A 27 -7.34 15.38 18.06
N LYS A 28 -7.58 15.76 19.31
CA LYS A 28 -6.62 16.47 20.15
C LYS A 28 -6.84 16.10 21.60
N ASP A 29 -5.77 15.69 22.28
CA ASP A 29 -5.81 15.33 23.70
C ASP A 29 -4.41 15.42 24.32
N ALA A 30 -4.29 15.29 25.64
CA ALA A 30 -3.03 15.37 26.34
C ALA A 30 -2.91 14.33 27.46
N GLY A 31 -1.73 13.74 27.63
CA GLY A 31 -1.52 12.71 28.65
C GLY A 31 -0.08 12.23 28.78
N ASP A 32 0.10 11.23 29.64
CA ASP A 32 1.40 10.67 30.03
C ASP A 32 1.30 9.16 30.30
N PRO A 33 1.11 8.32 29.26
CA PRO A 33 0.84 8.66 27.86
C PRO A 33 -0.66 8.88 27.58
N VAL A 34 -0.99 9.56 26.48
CA VAL A 34 -2.34 9.63 25.92
C VAL A 34 -2.48 8.62 24.79
N ALA A 35 -3.58 7.85 24.81
CA ALA A 35 -3.93 6.90 23.76
C ALA A 35 -5.07 7.46 22.92
N LEU A 36 -4.84 7.63 21.62
CA LEU A 36 -5.83 8.13 20.68
C LEU A 36 -6.21 7.05 19.68
N THR A 37 -7.51 6.95 19.41
CA THR A 37 -8.07 6.20 18.27
C THR A 37 -8.84 7.20 17.41
N VAL A 38 -8.44 7.32 16.16
CA VAL A 38 -8.98 8.30 15.21
C VAL A 38 -9.67 7.56 14.08
N ASP A 39 -10.96 7.85 13.89
CA ASP A 39 -11.69 7.45 12.69
C ASP A 39 -11.21 8.30 11.51
N LEU A 40 -10.69 7.63 10.48
CA LEU A 40 -10.20 8.28 9.28
C LEU A 40 -11.31 8.43 8.22
N GLY A 41 -12.51 7.92 8.50
CA GLY A 41 -13.62 7.82 7.58
C GLY A 41 -13.46 6.69 6.56
N SER A 42 -14.36 6.66 5.58
CA SER A 42 -14.26 5.73 4.45
C SER A 42 -12.99 5.96 3.64
N ALA A 43 -12.39 4.89 3.14
CA ALA A 43 -11.25 4.95 2.25
C ALA A 43 -11.56 5.86 1.04
N SER A 44 -10.84 6.99 0.93
CA SER A 44 -10.88 7.84 -0.25
C SER A 44 -9.87 7.36 -1.28
N ALA A 45 -10.04 7.76 -2.54
CA ALA A 45 -9.06 7.48 -3.57
C ALA A 45 -7.75 8.22 -3.28
N GLY A 46 -6.62 7.51 -3.38
CA GLY A 46 -5.28 8.10 -3.29
C GLY A 46 -4.67 8.14 -1.90
N ALA A 47 -3.40 8.58 -1.84
CA ALA A 47 -2.68 8.75 -0.59
C ALA A 47 -3.17 9.98 0.15
N ARG A 48 -3.34 9.86 1.47
CA ARG A 48 -3.74 10.98 2.34
C ARG A 48 -2.59 11.43 3.23
N GLU A 49 -2.42 12.73 3.38
CA GLU A 49 -1.52 13.31 4.36
C GLU A 49 -2.16 13.25 5.75
N CYS A 50 -1.44 12.68 6.71
CA CYS A 50 -1.78 12.71 8.12
C CYS A 50 -0.61 13.37 8.85
N THR A 51 -0.94 14.40 9.63
CA THR A 51 0.02 15.17 10.42
C THR A 51 -0.21 14.87 11.89
N LEU A 52 0.86 14.42 12.56
CA LEU A 52 0.92 14.27 14.00
C LEU A 52 1.70 15.46 14.57
N ARG A 53 1.04 16.30 15.38
CA ARG A 53 1.69 17.38 16.12
C ARG A 53 1.74 17.03 17.59
N VAL A 54 2.93 17.09 18.20
CA VAL A 54 3.11 16.86 19.64
C VAL A 54 3.83 18.05 20.27
N VAL A 55 3.26 18.60 21.34
CA VAL A 55 3.98 19.51 22.23
C VAL A 55 4.80 18.68 23.21
N THR A 56 6.10 18.64 22.98
CA THR A 56 7.05 17.79 23.72
C THR A 56 7.23 18.23 25.17
N ARG A 57 7.60 17.29 26.04
CA ARG A 57 7.90 17.52 27.46
C ARG A 57 9.32 17.05 27.79
N PRO A 58 9.95 17.54 28.89
CA PRO A 58 11.23 17.01 29.35
C PRO A 58 11.20 15.48 29.48
N GLY A 59 12.21 14.80 28.96
CA GLY A 59 12.27 13.33 28.91
C GLY A 59 11.59 12.68 27.70
N HIS A 60 10.74 13.42 26.96
CA HIS A 60 9.99 12.91 25.81
C HIS A 60 10.13 13.84 24.60
N SER A 61 11.12 13.54 23.75
CA SER A 61 11.40 14.31 22.52
C SER A 61 11.79 13.39 21.36
N HIS A 62 11.71 13.88 20.13
CA HIS A 62 11.99 13.10 18.92
C HIS A 62 11.18 11.80 18.90
N GLY A 63 11.80 10.64 18.63
CA GLY A 63 11.11 9.35 18.67
C GLY A 63 10.58 8.96 20.05
N ALA A 64 11.13 9.50 21.14
CA ALA A 64 10.71 9.20 22.51
C ALA A 64 9.36 9.84 22.90
N ILE A 65 8.73 10.59 21.98
CA ILE A 65 7.35 11.06 22.15
C ILE A 65 6.35 9.90 22.03
N LEU A 66 6.69 8.83 21.32
CA LEU A 66 5.79 7.70 21.08
C LEU A 66 5.97 6.66 22.19
N ALA A 67 4.87 6.27 22.83
CA ALA A 67 4.82 5.18 23.81
C ALA A 67 4.61 3.80 23.16
N GLY A 68 4.44 3.77 21.84
CA GLY A 68 4.21 2.58 21.05
C GLY A 68 4.10 2.92 19.56
N PRO A 69 3.91 1.90 18.69
CA PRO A 69 3.77 2.13 17.26
C PRO A 69 2.49 2.90 16.95
N VAL A 70 2.53 3.66 15.86
CA VAL A 70 1.32 4.11 15.18
C VAL A 70 0.79 2.92 14.37
N THR A 71 -0.46 2.54 14.60
CA THR A 71 -1.10 1.41 13.91
C THR A 71 -2.32 1.86 13.13
N PHE A 72 -2.63 1.12 12.08
CA PHE A 72 -3.78 1.38 11.22
C PHE A 72 -4.63 0.11 11.09
N GLU A 73 -5.94 0.29 11.13
CA GLU A 73 -6.87 -0.71 10.59
C GLU A 73 -7.09 -0.40 9.12
N VAL A 74 -6.92 -1.41 8.27
CA VAL A 74 -6.94 -1.26 6.81
C VAL A 74 -7.97 -2.23 6.21
N GLY A 75 -8.88 -1.68 5.41
CA GLY A 75 -9.83 -2.42 4.60
C GLY A 75 -9.50 -2.36 3.12
N THR A 76 -10.51 -2.56 2.27
CA THR A 76 -10.37 -2.30 0.83
C THR A 76 -10.24 -0.80 0.56
N GLY A 77 -9.27 -0.44 -0.27
CA GLY A 77 -9.05 0.94 -0.71
C GLY A 77 -8.62 1.01 -2.17
N THR A 78 -8.49 2.24 -2.69
CA THR A 78 -7.99 2.48 -4.04
C THR A 78 -6.55 2.97 -3.98
N ILE A 79 -5.69 2.35 -4.79
CA ILE A 79 -4.27 2.67 -4.90
C ILE A 79 -3.92 2.83 -6.37
N ALA A 80 -3.12 3.83 -6.71
CA ALA A 80 -2.60 3.98 -8.06
C ALA A 80 -1.56 2.89 -8.36
N LEU A 81 -1.38 2.57 -9.65
CA LEU A 81 -0.21 1.81 -10.08
C LEU A 81 1.05 2.68 -9.87
N GLY A 82 2.15 2.06 -9.45
CA GLY A 82 3.39 2.76 -9.17
C GLY A 82 4.21 2.13 -8.05
N ASP A 83 5.14 2.92 -7.53
CA ASP A 83 5.95 2.57 -6.38
C ASP A 83 5.15 2.75 -5.09
N TRP A 84 5.10 1.70 -4.26
CA TRP A 84 4.37 1.70 -2.99
C TRP A 84 4.87 2.77 -2.01
N GLU A 85 6.13 3.18 -2.11
CA GLU A 85 6.69 4.29 -1.32
C GLU A 85 5.91 5.60 -1.51
N GLN A 86 5.40 5.83 -2.73
CA GLN A 86 4.70 7.06 -3.10
C GLN A 86 3.22 7.06 -2.70
N VAL A 87 2.71 5.95 -2.18
CA VAL A 87 1.27 5.75 -1.91
C VAL A 87 0.99 5.32 -0.48
N GLY A 88 1.91 5.61 0.45
CA GLY A 88 1.68 5.45 1.88
C GLY A 88 2.09 4.09 2.42
N LEU A 89 2.90 3.36 1.66
CA LEU A 89 3.48 2.08 2.04
C LEU A 89 5.03 2.08 1.95
N PRO A 90 5.74 3.13 2.43
CA PRO A 90 7.19 3.27 2.28
C PRO A 90 8.03 2.19 2.95
N GLU A 91 7.50 1.58 4.02
CA GLU A 91 8.19 0.57 4.82
C GLU A 91 7.55 -0.83 4.64
N TYR A 92 6.56 -0.94 3.76
CA TYR A 92 5.78 -2.16 3.60
C TYR A 92 6.56 -3.22 2.80
N SER A 93 6.69 -4.38 3.40
CA SER A 93 7.16 -5.60 2.74
C SER A 93 6.10 -6.68 2.91
N GLY A 94 5.52 -7.15 1.81
CA GLY A 94 4.41 -8.08 1.82
C GLY A 94 3.69 -8.13 0.48
N GLY A 95 2.42 -8.53 0.50
CA GLY A 95 1.59 -8.69 -0.69
C GLY A 95 0.48 -7.63 -0.79
N VAL A 96 0.34 -6.99 -1.95
CA VAL A 96 -0.81 -6.13 -2.28
C VAL A 96 -1.64 -6.80 -3.37
N ARG A 97 -2.94 -6.95 -3.13
CA ARG A 97 -3.90 -7.44 -4.11
C ARG A 97 -4.58 -6.27 -4.81
N TYR A 98 -4.36 -6.17 -6.10
CA TYR A 98 -5.07 -5.28 -7.02
C TYR A 98 -6.25 -6.04 -7.63
N ARG A 99 -7.38 -5.37 -7.82
CA ARG A 99 -8.54 -5.90 -8.53
C ARG A 99 -9.14 -4.81 -9.40
N THR A 100 -9.50 -5.14 -10.63
CA THR A 100 -10.27 -4.26 -11.51
C THR A 100 -11.15 -5.07 -12.44
N SER A 101 -12.22 -4.44 -12.93
CA SER A 101 -13.07 -4.99 -13.99
C SER A 101 -12.82 -4.25 -15.31
N PHE A 102 -13.01 -4.93 -16.44
CA PHE A 102 -12.87 -4.37 -17.77
C PHE A 102 -13.75 -5.14 -18.78
N THR A 103 -14.06 -4.49 -19.90
CA THR A 103 -14.82 -5.12 -20.99
C THR A 103 -13.88 -5.49 -22.15
N ALA A 104 -14.08 -6.67 -22.74
CA ALA A 104 -13.23 -7.18 -23.82
C ALA A 104 -14.06 -7.94 -24.88
N SER A 105 -13.53 -8.11 -26.10
CA SER A 105 -14.18 -8.89 -27.17
C SER A 105 -14.09 -10.41 -27.00
N GLY A 106 -13.34 -10.89 -26.01
CA GLY A 106 -13.01 -12.32 -25.84
C GLY A 106 -11.99 -12.82 -26.88
N GLY A 107 -11.57 -14.08 -26.73
CA GLY A 107 -10.56 -14.72 -27.58
C GLY A 107 -9.17 -14.79 -26.94
N PRO A 108 -8.18 -15.37 -27.64
CA PRO A 108 -6.81 -15.46 -27.15
C PRO A 108 -6.23 -14.06 -26.95
N ALA A 109 -5.66 -13.83 -25.77
CA ALA A 109 -4.99 -12.58 -25.44
C ALA A 109 -3.89 -12.84 -24.40
N ILE A 110 -3.07 -11.82 -24.18
CA ILE A 110 -2.03 -11.78 -23.17
C ILE A 110 -2.31 -10.61 -22.22
N VAL A 111 -2.41 -10.90 -20.93
CA VAL A 111 -2.33 -9.88 -19.88
C VAL A 111 -0.86 -9.54 -19.68
N ASP A 112 -0.48 -8.30 -19.97
CA ASP A 112 0.86 -7.77 -19.73
C ASP A 112 0.83 -6.75 -18.60
N LEU A 113 1.52 -7.06 -17.51
CA LEU A 113 1.61 -6.19 -16.33
C LEU A 113 2.64 -5.06 -16.50
N GLY A 114 3.40 -5.05 -17.59
CA GLY A 114 4.48 -4.11 -17.81
C GLY A 114 5.60 -4.31 -16.79
N ARG A 115 5.91 -3.26 -16.04
CA ARG A 115 6.95 -3.30 -15.01
C ARG A 115 6.36 -3.68 -13.65
N VAL A 116 6.88 -4.76 -13.07
CA VAL A 116 6.65 -5.16 -11.69
C VAL A 116 7.96 -5.14 -10.93
N ARG A 117 7.94 -4.67 -9.68
CA ARG A 117 9.06 -4.77 -8.75
C ARG A 117 8.67 -5.68 -7.58
N GLY A 118 8.93 -6.96 -7.79
CA GLY A 118 8.46 -8.05 -6.94
C GLY A 118 8.12 -9.29 -7.75
N THR A 119 7.35 -10.20 -7.16
CA THR A 119 6.68 -11.28 -7.89
C THR A 119 5.23 -10.88 -8.18
N ALA A 120 4.61 -11.47 -9.20
CA ALA A 120 3.20 -11.24 -9.51
C ALA A 120 2.47 -12.55 -9.78
N GLU A 121 1.27 -12.67 -9.23
CA GLU A 121 0.30 -13.72 -9.49
C GLU A 121 -0.94 -13.10 -10.12
N VAL A 122 -1.46 -13.71 -11.19
CA VAL A 122 -2.62 -13.19 -11.92
C VAL A 122 -3.76 -14.20 -11.89
N THR A 123 -4.95 -13.71 -11.61
CA THR A 123 -6.22 -14.45 -11.71
C THR A 123 -7.16 -13.67 -12.63
N LEU A 124 -7.76 -14.35 -13.60
CA LEU A 124 -8.75 -13.77 -14.51
C LEU A 124 -10.08 -14.51 -14.34
N ASN A 125 -11.14 -13.80 -13.99
CA ASN A 125 -12.48 -14.38 -13.78
C ASN A 125 -12.50 -15.56 -12.80
N GLY A 126 -11.67 -15.48 -11.75
CA GLY A 126 -11.46 -16.55 -10.77
C GLY A 126 -10.55 -17.70 -11.22
N GLN A 127 -10.04 -17.68 -12.46
CA GLN A 127 -9.11 -18.68 -12.98
C GLN A 127 -7.64 -18.19 -12.87
N PRO A 128 -6.75 -18.92 -12.18
CA PRO A 128 -5.34 -18.56 -12.11
C PRO A 128 -4.66 -18.63 -13.49
N LEU A 129 -3.98 -17.56 -13.88
CA LEU A 129 -3.10 -17.53 -15.07
C LEU A 129 -1.63 -17.85 -14.72
N GLY A 130 -1.33 -18.00 -13.43
CA GLY A 130 -0.03 -18.40 -12.91
C GLY A 130 0.74 -17.26 -12.24
N ALA A 131 2.03 -17.51 -11.99
CA ALA A 131 2.94 -16.60 -11.28
C ALA A 131 4.18 -16.26 -12.12
N ARG A 132 4.77 -15.08 -11.88
CA ARG A 132 6.06 -14.65 -12.44
C ARG A 132 6.93 -14.04 -11.36
N VAL A 133 8.19 -14.45 -11.32
CA VAL A 133 9.21 -13.92 -10.39
C VAL A 133 10.16 -12.93 -11.07
N CYS A 134 10.14 -12.86 -12.40
CA CYS A 134 10.96 -11.95 -13.19
C CYS A 134 10.25 -11.62 -14.52
N SER A 135 10.75 -10.61 -15.22
CA SER A 135 10.23 -10.20 -16.53
C SER A 135 10.51 -11.26 -17.60
N PRO A 136 9.65 -11.37 -18.63
CA PRO A 136 8.43 -10.59 -18.84
C PRO A 136 7.27 -11.03 -17.94
N TYR A 137 6.50 -10.06 -17.41
CA TYR A 137 5.32 -10.31 -16.59
C TYR A 137 4.06 -10.45 -17.46
N THR A 138 4.10 -11.44 -18.35
CA THR A 138 3.05 -11.73 -19.33
C THR A 138 2.36 -13.07 -19.05
N PHE A 139 1.04 -13.09 -19.22
CA PHE A 139 0.17 -14.21 -18.88
C PHE A 139 -0.83 -14.46 -20.01
N GLU A 140 -0.79 -15.66 -20.60
CA GLU A 140 -1.78 -16.11 -21.58
C GLU A 140 -3.15 -16.22 -20.91
N THR A 141 -4.20 -15.65 -21.51
CA THR A 141 -5.55 -15.76 -20.96
C THR A 141 -6.17 -17.13 -21.17
N GLY A 142 -5.76 -17.84 -22.22
CA GLY A 142 -6.45 -19.03 -22.71
C GLY A 142 -7.95 -18.76 -22.87
N ASP A 143 -8.76 -19.72 -22.44
CA ASP A 143 -10.23 -19.63 -22.48
C ASP A 143 -10.83 -18.83 -21.32
N SER A 144 -10.01 -18.24 -20.45
CA SER A 144 -10.49 -17.49 -19.28
C SER A 144 -11.03 -16.12 -19.64
N LEU A 145 -10.63 -15.54 -20.78
CA LEU A 145 -11.13 -14.25 -21.24
C LEU A 145 -12.50 -14.39 -21.88
N ARG A 146 -13.47 -13.62 -21.39
CA ARG A 146 -14.85 -13.60 -21.86
C ARG A 146 -15.10 -12.43 -22.78
N ALA A 147 -16.01 -12.59 -23.73
CA ALA A 147 -16.64 -11.44 -24.37
C ALA A 147 -17.55 -10.73 -23.36
N GLY A 148 -17.46 -9.40 -23.27
CA GLY A 148 -18.12 -8.61 -22.24
C GLY A 148 -17.24 -8.40 -21.00
N ASP A 149 -17.84 -8.50 -19.82
CA ASP A 149 -17.19 -8.12 -18.57
C ASP A 149 -16.24 -9.20 -18.05
N ASN A 150 -15.08 -8.74 -17.61
CA ASN A 150 -14.02 -9.54 -17.03
C ASN A 150 -13.52 -8.89 -15.73
N GLU A 151 -13.09 -9.71 -14.78
CA GLU A 151 -12.41 -9.27 -13.57
C GLU A 151 -10.99 -9.84 -13.55
N VAL A 152 -10.01 -8.97 -13.34
CA VAL A 152 -8.62 -9.37 -13.13
C VAL A 152 -8.19 -9.03 -11.72
N GLU A 153 -7.55 -10.00 -11.08
CA GLU A 153 -6.81 -9.79 -9.84
C GLU A 153 -5.32 -9.97 -10.10
N VAL A 154 -4.52 -9.09 -9.51
CA VAL A 154 -3.06 -9.18 -9.52
C VAL A 154 -2.58 -9.08 -8.09
N VAL A 155 -1.93 -10.12 -7.59
CA VAL A 155 -1.23 -10.06 -6.29
C VAL A 155 0.24 -9.83 -6.56
N VAL A 156 0.77 -8.71 -6.08
CA VAL A 156 2.20 -8.44 -6.14
C VAL A 156 2.79 -8.63 -4.76
N TYR A 157 3.88 -9.39 -4.66
CA TYR A 157 4.70 -9.45 -3.45
C TYR A 157 6.00 -8.68 -3.63
N GLY A 158 6.23 -7.70 -2.76
CA GLY A 158 7.46 -6.91 -2.74
C GLY A 158 8.66 -7.68 -2.19
N THR A 159 9.80 -6.99 -2.08
CA THR A 159 10.98 -7.54 -1.38
C THR A 159 10.98 -7.14 0.09
N LEU A 160 11.90 -7.71 0.88
CA LEU A 160 12.12 -7.30 2.27
C LEU A 160 12.88 -5.97 2.42
N ALA A 161 13.37 -5.37 1.32
CA ALA A 161 14.25 -4.21 1.40
C ALA A 161 13.58 -2.99 2.07
N PRO A 162 12.32 -2.60 1.79
CA PRO A 162 11.65 -1.50 2.49
C PRO A 162 11.59 -1.70 4.01
N TYR A 163 11.19 -2.90 4.45
CA TYR A 163 11.12 -3.23 5.87
C TYR A 163 12.51 -3.20 6.53
N LEU A 164 13.51 -3.85 5.93
CA LEU A 164 14.86 -3.88 6.48
C LEU A 164 15.48 -2.48 6.56
N ASP A 165 15.26 -1.63 5.56
CA ASP A 165 15.70 -0.22 5.59
C ASP A 165 15.12 0.54 6.79
N ALA A 166 13.84 0.30 7.11
CA ALA A 166 13.14 0.98 8.19
C ALA A 166 13.53 0.48 9.59
N VAL A 167 13.53 -0.84 9.81
CA VAL A 167 13.71 -1.41 11.16
C VAL A 167 15.15 -1.72 11.52
N SER A 168 16.03 -1.89 10.53
CA SER A 168 17.44 -2.17 10.73
C SER A 168 18.25 -1.56 9.58
N PRO A 169 18.41 -0.22 9.56
CA PRO A 169 19.12 0.45 8.48
C PRO A 169 20.53 -0.12 8.34
N THR A 170 20.76 -0.90 7.29
CA THR A 170 22.07 -1.46 6.96
C THR A 170 22.61 -0.82 5.70
N HIS A 171 23.94 -0.79 5.54
CA HIS A 171 24.57 -0.35 4.29
C HIS A 171 24.34 -1.32 3.11
N PHE A 172 23.52 -2.36 3.28
CA PHE A 172 23.23 -3.37 2.26
C PHE A 172 21.87 -3.18 1.55
N VAL A 173 21.12 -2.13 1.89
CA VAL A 173 19.99 -1.67 1.08
C VAL A 173 20.48 -0.61 0.09
N PHE A 174 20.68 -1.02 -1.16
CA PHE A 174 21.19 -0.16 -2.22
C PHE A 174 20.08 0.69 -2.88
N PRO A 175 20.46 1.82 -3.51
CA PRO A 175 19.52 2.65 -4.26
C PRO A 175 18.67 1.81 -5.24
N GLY A 176 17.35 2.02 -5.18
CA GLY A 176 16.40 1.33 -6.03
C GLY A 176 15.90 -0.04 -5.53
N GLN A 177 16.46 -0.60 -4.46
CA GLN A 177 15.97 -1.86 -3.88
C GLN A 177 14.67 -1.71 -3.09
N ARG A 178 14.37 -0.49 -2.62
CA ARG A 178 13.10 -0.17 -1.94
C ARG A 178 11.93 -0.01 -2.90
N VAL A 179 12.20 0.23 -4.19
CA VAL A 179 11.16 0.36 -5.21
C VAL A 179 10.40 -0.95 -5.32
N THR A 180 9.11 -0.93 -5.06
CA THR A 180 8.26 -2.12 -5.10
C THR A 180 6.85 -1.81 -5.58
N GLY A 181 6.19 -2.79 -6.20
CA GLY A 181 4.79 -2.68 -6.61
C GLY A 181 4.51 -3.05 -8.07
N LEU A 182 3.27 -2.77 -8.48
CA LEU A 182 2.79 -2.90 -9.86
C LEU A 182 2.91 -1.52 -10.53
N LEU A 183 3.93 -1.32 -11.36
CA LEU A 183 4.21 -0.03 -11.97
C LEU A 183 3.56 0.15 -13.33
N GLY A 184 3.21 -0.96 -14.00
CA GLY A 184 2.53 -0.92 -15.29
C GLY A 184 3.41 -0.48 -16.46
N PRO A 185 2.79 -0.04 -17.57
CA PRO A 185 1.35 -0.06 -17.80
C PRO A 185 0.80 -1.49 -17.81
N VAL A 186 -0.45 -1.68 -17.34
CA VAL A 186 -1.16 -2.95 -17.45
C VAL A 186 -2.00 -2.92 -18.72
N THR A 187 -1.81 -3.89 -19.60
CA THR A 187 -2.45 -3.93 -20.92
C THR A 187 -2.94 -5.33 -21.27
N LEU A 188 -3.95 -5.38 -22.14
CA LEU A 188 -4.39 -6.60 -22.80
C LEU A 188 -3.89 -6.56 -24.26
N ARG A 189 -3.14 -7.58 -24.68
CA ARG A 189 -2.59 -7.71 -26.04
C ARG A 189 -3.28 -8.87 -26.76
N TRP A 190 -3.57 -8.71 -28.04
CA TRP A 190 -4.28 -9.68 -28.89
C TRP A 190 -3.34 -10.35 -29.88
#